data_AF-A0A0Q9YP14-F1
#
_entry.id   AF-A0A0Q9YP14-F1
#
_cell.length_a   1.000
_cell.length_b   1.000
_cell.length_c   1.000
_cell.angle_alpha   90.00
_cell.angle_beta   90.00
_cell.angle_gamma   90.00
#
_symmetry.space_group_name_H-M   'P 1'
#
loop_
_entity.id
_entity.type
_entity.pdbx_description
1 polymer ?
#
loop_
_entity_poly.entity_id
_entity_poly.type
_entity_poly.pdbx_seq_one_letter_code
_entity_poly.pdbx_strand_id
1 'polypeptide(L)'
;MTLKKRIKKFKNALEKIEHTELPSDKTLLNNFYPFSNERGINSLITLLKTKQPDTFEKNTIRVAVLIGQSSFCSILATLSSHCDLVVFNDINPYLQQHTKKLLWLLRNSSTREEFEIQYAEYKQKYVPHFTPCQVRPDLQMRKETLKENHFLFSDETFAAAREASFKLQFAFSYANLFHADNRKEFFQCFTRRKCAITFVNLTNLYEWDAKKSLALIEKKEEWQPKGELNFITHYMQKYTPIIMFSTRENAIESCPLVIKACFSFQHYFSFNQQAAQQFIDLKFPANSLAVQTKVSSPKKEEVLTDFQEEFKKPESPSTKGRAFLPYQAHFNLQQKGPVAQNQATRGKATLRMITRV
;
A
#
# COMPACT_ATOMS: atom_id res chain seq x y z
N MET A 1 -23.37 19.59 -16.56
CA MET A 1 -22.85 19.49 -15.18
C MET A 1 -21.33 19.68 -15.22
N THR A 2 -20.75 20.61 -14.43
CA THR A 2 -19.30 20.90 -14.44
C THR A 2 -18.48 19.71 -13.92
N LEU A 3 -17.20 19.61 -14.32
CA LEU A 3 -16.27 18.56 -13.85
C LEU A 3 -16.17 18.55 -12.32
N LYS A 4 -16.07 19.73 -11.69
CA LYS A 4 -16.06 19.88 -10.22
C LYS A 4 -17.29 19.27 -9.54
N LYS A 5 -18.50 19.50 -10.08
CA LYS A 5 -19.74 18.90 -9.54
C LYS A 5 -19.76 17.39 -9.70
N ARG A 6 -19.19 16.86 -10.80
CA ARG A 6 -19.06 15.41 -11.03
C ARG A 6 -18.09 14.76 -10.07
N ILE A 7 -16.91 15.35 -9.86
CA ILE A 7 -15.92 14.88 -8.89
C ILE A 7 -16.54 14.85 -7.49
N LYS A 8 -17.27 15.90 -7.09
CA LYS A 8 -17.98 15.91 -5.80
C LYS A 8 -18.98 14.75 -5.66
N LYS A 9 -19.80 14.49 -6.70
CA LYS A 9 -20.74 13.35 -6.70
C LYS A 9 -20.04 11.99 -6.69
N PHE A 10 -18.85 11.90 -7.31
CA PHE A 10 -18.06 10.67 -7.31
C PHE A 10 -17.45 10.40 -5.93
N LYS A 11 -16.78 11.41 -5.37
CA LYS A 11 -16.26 11.40 -4.01
C LYS A 11 -17.32 10.97 -3.00
N ASN A 12 -18.47 11.64 -2.99
CA ASN A 12 -19.55 11.33 -2.05
C ASN A 12 -20.10 9.90 -2.19
N ALA A 13 -19.97 9.27 -3.36
CA ALA A 13 -20.39 7.88 -3.53
C ALA A 13 -19.35 6.92 -2.98
N LEU A 14 -18.06 7.17 -3.26
CA LEU A 14 -16.96 6.36 -2.73
C LEU A 14 -16.87 6.38 -1.20
N GLU A 15 -17.11 7.54 -0.59
CA GLU A 15 -17.05 7.75 0.86
C GLU A 15 -18.29 7.19 1.60
N LYS A 16 -19.32 6.76 0.86
CA LYS A 16 -20.55 6.14 1.39
C LYS A 16 -20.56 4.63 1.34
N ILE A 17 -19.58 4.01 0.67
CA ILE A 17 -19.48 2.55 0.61
C ILE A 17 -19.31 2.05 2.04
N GLU A 18 -20.25 1.20 2.46
CA GLU A 18 -20.27 0.70 3.83
C GLU A 18 -19.09 -0.23 4.09
N HIS A 19 -18.61 -0.21 5.33
CA HIS A 19 -17.61 -1.17 5.78
C HIS A 19 -18.31 -2.51 6.02
N THR A 20 -18.06 -3.49 5.16
CA THR A 20 -18.43 -4.86 5.51
C THR A 20 -17.33 -5.46 6.38
N GLU A 21 -17.73 -5.94 7.55
CA GLU A 21 -16.94 -6.80 8.45
C GLU A 21 -15.48 -6.33 8.61
N LEU A 22 -15.29 -5.26 9.36
CA LEU A 22 -13.94 -4.87 9.75
C LEU A 22 -13.31 -5.93 10.66
N PRO A 23 -12.00 -6.22 10.51
CA PRO A 23 -11.26 -6.94 11.52
C PRO A 23 -11.43 -6.30 12.90
N SER A 24 -11.24 -7.08 13.98
CA SER A 24 -11.29 -6.53 15.34
C SER A 24 -10.37 -5.32 15.50
N ASP A 25 -10.72 -4.38 16.38
CA ASP A 25 -9.87 -3.21 16.67
C ASP A 25 -8.45 -3.62 17.05
N LYS A 26 -8.30 -4.69 17.83
CA LYS A 26 -6.98 -5.27 18.16
C LYS A 26 -6.21 -5.65 16.89
N THR A 27 -6.86 -6.28 15.92
CA THR A 27 -6.26 -6.62 14.62
C THR A 27 -5.88 -5.36 13.84
N LEU A 28 -6.75 -4.36 13.80
CA LEU A 28 -6.51 -3.10 13.07
C LEU A 28 -5.36 -2.29 13.67
N LEU A 29 -5.31 -2.19 14.99
CA LEU A 29 -4.19 -1.58 15.73
C LEU A 29 -2.89 -2.35 15.49
N ASN A 30 -2.96 -3.69 15.49
CA ASN A 30 -1.79 -4.54 15.27
C ASN A 30 -1.27 -4.55 13.82
N ASN A 31 -2.04 -4.01 12.87
CA ASN A 31 -1.65 -3.92 11.45
C ASN A 31 -1.62 -2.46 11.00
N PHE A 32 -1.21 -1.56 11.89
CA PHE A 32 -1.05 -0.14 11.58
C PHE A 32 0.36 0.18 11.09
N TYR A 33 0.51 0.37 9.78
CA TYR A 33 1.78 0.75 9.15
C TYR A 33 1.67 2.16 8.56
N PRO A 34 2.04 3.23 9.29
CA PRO A 34 1.81 4.62 8.89
C PRO A 34 2.60 5.04 7.64
N PHE A 35 3.67 4.32 7.34
CA PHE A 35 4.50 4.56 6.16
C PHE A 35 4.78 3.26 5.44
N SER A 36 4.85 3.34 4.11
CA SER A 36 5.21 2.23 3.24
C SER A 36 6.66 1.80 3.45
N ASN A 37 6.89 0.49 3.52
CA ASN A 37 8.23 -0.13 3.50
C ASN A 37 8.71 -0.48 2.09
N GLU A 38 8.02 -0.02 1.05
CA GLU A 38 8.35 -0.30 -0.35
C GLU A 38 9.65 0.39 -0.78
N ARG A 39 10.50 -0.35 -1.49
CA ARG A 39 11.72 0.11 -2.18
C ARG A 39 11.42 0.34 -3.67
N GLY A 40 12.18 1.23 -4.30
CA GLY A 40 12.00 1.56 -5.73
C GLY A 40 11.03 2.70 -6.02
N ILE A 41 10.63 3.48 -5.00
CA ILE A 41 9.76 4.66 -5.17
C ILE A 41 10.43 5.70 -6.08
N ASN A 42 11.76 5.84 -6.04
CA ASN A 42 12.47 6.76 -6.94
C ASN A 42 12.26 6.36 -8.42
N SER A 43 12.34 5.07 -8.73
CA SER A 43 12.06 4.54 -10.08
C SER A 43 10.61 4.80 -10.50
N LEU A 44 9.66 4.65 -9.58
CA LEU A 44 8.25 5.01 -9.81
C LEU A 44 8.08 6.51 -10.11
N ILE A 45 8.72 7.38 -9.35
CA ILE A 45 8.67 8.83 -9.55
C ILE A 45 9.25 9.18 -10.92
N THR A 46 10.37 8.58 -11.32
CA THR A 46 10.94 8.72 -12.66
C THR A 46 9.95 8.25 -13.73
N LEU A 47 9.33 7.08 -13.56
CA LEU A 47 8.32 6.55 -14.48
C LEU A 47 7.13 7.51 -14.64
N LEU A 48 6.62 8.06 -13.53
CA LEU A 48 5.52 9.04 -13.55
C LEU A 48 5.92 10.35 -14.25
N LYS A 49 7.19 10.78 -14.14
CA LYS A 49 7.70 11.99 -14.80
C LYS A 49 7.84 11.79 -16.31
N THR A 50 8.29 10.61 -16.75
CA THR A 50 8.57 10.33 -18.17
C THR A 50 7.36 9.87 -18.94
N LYS A 51 6.41 9.18 -18.29
CA LYS A 51 5.19 8.73 -18.93
C LYS A 51 4.27 9.92 -19.18
N GLN A 52 3.95 10.15 -20.45
CA GLN A 52 2.90 11.10 -20.82
C GLN A 52 1.52 10.54 -20.43
N PRO A 53 0.65 11.36 -19.81
CA PRO A 53 -0.74 10.98 -19.59
C PRO A 53 -1.43 10.67 -20.92
N ASP A 54 -2.31 9.68 -20.94
CA ASP A 54 -3.13 9.40 -22.13
C ASP A 54 -4.00 10.63 -22.48
N THR A 55 -4.43 10.72 -23.74
CA THR A 55 -5.46 11.70 -24.12
C THR A 55 -6.83 11.17 -23.71
N PHE A 56 -7.54 11.92 -22.87
CA PHE A 56 -8.85 11.52 -22.35
C PHE A 56 -9.99 12.26 -23.04
N GLU A 57 -11.13 11.58 -23.18
CA GLU A 57 -12.35 12.24 -23.67
C GLU A 57 -12.74 13.41 -22.78
N LYS A 58 -13.37 14.44 -23.39
CA LYS A 58 -13.83 15.63 -22.68
C LYS A 58 -14.68 15.26 -21.47
N ASN A 59 -14.36 15.85 -20.32
CA ASN A 59 -15.01 15.60 -19.04
C ASN A 59 -14.78 14.20 -18.44
N THR A 60 -13.82 13.41 -18.90
CA THR A 60 -13.40 12.22 -18.16
C THR A 60 -12.80 12.65 -16.82
N ILE A 61 -13.17 11.98 -15.72
CA ILE A 61 -12.49 12.18 -14.43
C ILE A 61 -11.30 11.24 -14.41
N ARG A 62 -10.08 11.78 -14.34
CA ARG A 62 -8.85 10.98 -14.24
C ARG A 62 -8.60 10.66 -12.77
N VAL A 63 -8.42 9.39 -12.44
CA VAL A 63 -8.40 8.91 -11.06
C VAL A 63 -7.12 8.15 -10.78
N ALA A 64 -6.44 8.53 -9.71
CA ALA A 64 -5.42 7.70 -9.09
C ALA A 64 -6.06 6.93 -7.92
N VAL A 65 -5.81 5.63 -7.82
CA VAL A 65 -6.28 4.81 -6.69
C VAL A 65 -5.06 4.34 -5.90
N LEU A 66 -5.00 4.68 -4.61
CA LEU A 66 -3.89 4.34 -3.73
C LEU A 66 -4.40 3.42 -2.62
N ILE A 67 -3.85 2.21 -2.53
CA ILE A 67 -4.11 1.30 -1.42
C ILE A 67 -3.10 1.58 -0.29
N GLY A 68 -3.61 1.87 0.91
CA GLY A 68 -2.79 2.33 2.02
C GLY A 68 -2.21 3.74 1.82
N GLN A 69 -1.09 4.04 2.47
CA GLN A 69 -0.45 5.37 2.42
C GLN A 69 0.45 5.58 1.18
N SER A 70 0.98 4.50 0.59
CA SER A 70 1.67 4.51 -0.73
C SER A 70 2.82 5.53 -0.93
N SER A 71 3.47 6.04 0.14
CA SER A 71 4.40 7.18 0.04
C SER A 71 3.77 8.40 -0.67
N PHE A 72 2.46 8.62 -0.52
CA PHE A 72 1.69 9.51 -1.40
C PHE A 72 2.26 10.93 -1.48
N CYS A 73 2.67 11.52 -0.35
CA CYS A 73 3.20 12.89 -0.30
C CYS A 73 4.36 13.09 -1.28
N SER A 74 5.24 12.08 -1.42
CA SER A 74 6.42 12.13 -2.31
C SER A 74 6.07 11.95 -3.78
N ILE A 75 4.92 11.35 -4.10
CA ILE A 75 4.47 11.17 -5.49
C ILE A 75 3.40 12.20 -5.91
N LEU A 76 2.87 13.02 -4.99
CA LEU A 76 1.76 13.94 -5.29
C LEU A 76 2.07 14.90 -6.44
N ALA A 77 3.27 15.49 -6.42
CA ALA A 77 3.67 16.47 -7.44
C ALA A 77 3.62 15.86 -8.84
N THR A 78 4.21 14.68 -9.01
CA THR A 78 4.20 13.97 -10.30
C THR A 78 2.82 13.43 -10.63
N LEU A 79 2.06 12.95 -9.64
CA LEU A 79 0.72 12.42 -9.85
C LEU A 79 -0.30 13.48 -10.31
N SER A 80 -0.04 14.76 -10.02
CA SER A 80 -0.93 15.87 -10.38
C SER A 80 -1.09 16.09 -11.89
N SER A 81 -0.14 15.62 -12.72
CA SER A 81 -0.29 15.64 -14.18
C SER A 81 -1.16 14.47 -14.68
N HIS A 82 -1.26 13.38 -13.92
CA HIS A 82 -1.91 12.13 -14.31
C HIS A 82 -3.36 12.01 -13.87
N CYS A 83 -3.80 12.77 -12.85
CA CYS A 83 -5.14 12.61 -12.30
C CYS A 83 -5.77 13.94 -11.83
N ASP A 84 -7.09 13.92 -11.65
CA ASP A 84 -7.88 15.02 -11.07
C ASP A 84 -8.31 14.69 -9.62
N LEU A 85 -8.40 13.41 -9.30
CA LEU A 85 -8.85 12.87 -8.02
C LEU A 85 -7.94 11.72 -7.59
N VAL A 86 -7.49 11.76 -6.35
CA VAL A 86 -6.83 10.64 -5.67
C VAL A 86 -7.86 9.97 -4.74
N VAL A 87 -8.03 8.66 -4.90
CA VAL A 87 -8.86 7.82 -4.04
C VAL A 87 -7.93 7.01 -3.15
N PHE A 88 -7.90 7.32 -1.87
CA PHE A 88 -7.29 6.46 -0.86
C PHE A 88 -8.28 5.37 -0.49
N ASN A 89 -7.89 4.11 -0.63
CA ASN A 89 -8.69 2.98 -0.17
C ASN A 89 -7.91 2.11 0.80
N ASP A 90 -8.39 2.01 2.03
CA ASP A 90 -7.83 1.09 3.02
C ASP A 90 -8.91 0.67 4.02
N ILE A 91 -8.95 -0.60 4.40
CA ILE A 91 -9.89 -1.09 5.40
C ILE A 91 -9.55 -0.59 6.81
N ASN A 92 -8.29 -0.22 7.06
CA ASN A 92 -7.81 0.21 8.36
C ASN A 92 -8.16 1.69 8.61
N PRO A 93 -9.07 1.99 9.54
CA PRO A 93 -9.50 3.35 9.80
C PRO A 93 -8.40 4.23 10.38
N TYR A 94 -7.48 3.64 11.16
CA TYR A 94 -6.34 4.36 11.74
C TYR A 94 -5.38 4.86 10.65
N LEU A 95 -5.09 4.02 9.65
CA LEU A 95 -4.25 4.40 8.51
C LEU A 95 -4.86 5.52 7.67
N GLN A 96 -6.17 5.49 7.47
CA GLN A 96 -6.87 6.57 6.80
C GLN A 96 -6.85 7.88 7.61
N GLN A 97 -7.07 7.81 8.92
CA GLN A 97 -6.98 9.00 9.79
C GLN A 97 -5.58 9.61 9.75
N HIS A 98 -4.54 8.78 9.82
CA HIS A 98 -3.15 9.21 9.68
C HIS A 98 -2.89 9.85 8.31
N THR A 99 -3.34 9.22 7.22
CA THR A 99 -3.22 9.75 5.85
C THR A 99 -3.93 11.09 5.69
N LYS A 100 -5.16 11.22 6.23
CA LYS A 100 -5.91 12.49 6.28
C LYS A 100 -5.14 13.55 7.05
N LYS A 101 -4.52 13.20 8.18
CA LYS A 101 -3.72 14.13 8.97
C LYS A 101 -2.46 14.58 8.24
N LEU A 102 -1.73 13.68 7.57
CA LEU A 102 -0.58 14.04 6.73
C LEU A 102 -0.98 15.02 5.61
N LEU A 103 -2.09 14.76 4.93
CA LEU A 103 -2.60 15.66 3.88
C LEU A 103 -3.02 17.02 4.46
N TRP A 104 -3.64 17.03 5.64
CA TRP A 104 -3.99 18.26 6.34
C TRP A 104 -2.75 19.07 6.70
N LEU A 105 -1.74 18.43 7.29
CA LEU A 105 -0.47 19.08 7.65
C LEU A 105 0.19 19.66 6.40
N LEU A 106 0.30 18.89 5.33
CA LEU A 106 0.93 19.33 4.07
C LEU A 106 0.27 20.59 3.50
N ARG A 107 -1.05 20.71 3.63
CA ARG A 107 -1.81 21.88 3.15
C ARG A 107 -1.70 23.09 4.08
N ASN A 108 -1.68 22.87 5.40
CA ASN A 108 -1.78 23.95 6.38
C ASN A 108 -0.42 24.48 6.84
N SER A 109 0.66 23.72 6.66
CA SER A 109 2.02 24.23 6.88
C SER A 109 2.47 25.11 5.72
N SER A 110 3.08 26.24 6.04
CA SER A 110 3.63 27.20 5.07
C SER A 110 5.05 26.82 4.66
N THR A 111 5.82 26.22 5.57
CA THR A 111 7.19 25.74 5.32
C THR A 111 7.35 24.26 5.67
N ARG A 112 8.46 23.68 5.22
CA ARG A 112 8.85 22.30 5.54
C ARG A 112 9.10 22.13 7.04
N GLU A 113 9.76 23.08 7.68
CA GLU A 113 10.05 23.06 9.12
C GLU A 113 8.75 23.05 9.93
N GLU A 114 7.79 23.90 9.55
CA GLU A 114 6.49 23.95 10.21
C GLU A 114 5.76 22.61 10.11
N PHE A 115 5.82 21.95 8.95
CA PHE A 115 5.28 20.60 8.77
C PHE A 115 5.98 19.60 9.71
N GLU A 116 7.32 19.60 9.76
CA GLU A 116 8.10 18.67 10.58
C GLU A 116 7.78 18.84 12.07
N ILE A 117 7.66 20.08 12.56
CA ILE A 117 7.26 20.40 13.94
C ILE A 117 5.85 19.90 14.25
N GLN A 118 4.86 20.27 13.43
CA GLN A 118 3.46 19.86 13.65
C GLN A 118 3.28 18.34 13.54
N TYR A 119 4.03 17.68 12.66
CA TYR A 119 4.01 16.22 12.56
C TYR A 119 4.65 15.56 13.78
N ALA A 120 5.73 16.12 14.34
CA ALA A 120 6.35 15.61 15.57
C ALA A 120 5.37 15.66 16.75
N GLU A 121 4.65 16.78 16.93
CA GLU A 121 3.61 16.92 17.95
C GLU A 121 2.47 15.91 17.78
N TYR A 122 2.00 15.74 16.53
CA TYR A 122 0.98 14.74 16.22
C TYR A 122 1.47 13.31 16.50
N LYS A 123 2.71 12.99 16.09
CA LYS A 123 3.35 11.69 16.32
C LYS A 123 3.41 11.37 17.81
N GLN A 124 3.79 12.33 18.65
CA GLN A 124 3.89 12.13 20.10
C GLN A 124 2.53 11.78 20.74
N LYS A 125 1.43 12.37 20.25
CA LYS A 125 0.08 12.07 20.75
C LYS A 125 -0.48 10.77 20.20
N TYR A 126 -0.13 10.42 18.97
CA TYR A 126 -0.77 9.35 18.23
C TYR A 126 -0.04 7.99 18.33
N VAL A 127 1.30 7.99 18.24
CA VAL A 127 2.12 6.76 18.23
C VAL A 127 2.03 5.91 19.51
N PRO A 128 1.91 6.47 20.73
CA PRO A 128 1.84 5.66 21.96
C PRO A 128 0.69 4.64 22.00
N HIS A 129 -0.30 4.76 21.11
CA HIS A 129 -1.41 3.82 21.00
C HIS A 129 -1.12 2.60 20.11
N PHE A 130 0.09 2.50 19.53
CA PHE A 130 0.48 1.45 18.58
C PHE A 130 1.79 0.76 19.00
N THR A 131 2.03 -0.44 18.49
CA THR A 131 3.25 -1.18 18.82
C THR A 131 4.46 -0.52 18.11
N PRO A 132 5.62 -0.32 18.79
CA PRO A 132 6.78 0.36 18.20
C PRO A 132 7.30 -0.24 16.88
N CYS A 133 7.19 -1.56 16.69
CA CYS A 133 7.60 -2.22 15.44
C CYS A 133 6.65 -1.94 14.26
N GLN A 134 5.41 -1.54 14.52
CA GLN A 134 4.38 -1.27 13.50
C GLN A 134 4.50 0.15 12.95
N VAL A 135 4.96 1.10 13.77
CA VAL A 135 5.22 2.48 13.36
C VAL A 135 6.57 2.68 12.65
N ARG A 136 7.28 1.58 12.36
CA ARG A 136 8.46 1.54 11.50
C ARG A 136 8.09 0.86 10.17
N PRO A 137 8.42 1.43 9.00
CA PRO A 137 9.20 2.65 8.79
C PRO A 137 8.53 3.92 9.31
N ASP A 138 9.31 4.92 9.68
CA ASP A 138 8.81 6.25 10.04
C ASP A 138 9.21 7.31 8.99
N LEU A 139 8.66 8.52 9.15
CA LEU A 139 8.86 9.62 8.21
C LEU A 139 10.34 9.94 7.95
N GLN A 140 11.17 9.91 9.00
CA GLN A 140 12.58 10.24 8.90
C GLN A 140 13.33 9.16 8.11
N MET A 141 13.09 7.89 8.43
CA MET A 141 13.70 6.78 7.70
C MET A 141 13.28 6.78 6.22
N ARG A 142 12.05 7.19 5.91
CA ARG A 142 11.59 7.35 4.52
C ARG A 142 12.25 8.54 3.82
N LYS A 143 12.47 9.66 4.51
CA LYS A 143 13.24 10.80 3.99
C LYS A 143 14.65 10.37 3.58
N GLU A 144 15.34 9.62 4.44
CA GLU A 144 16.68 9.10 4.17
C GLU A 144 16.70 8.09 3.00
N THR A 145 15.66 7.26 2.89
CA THR A 145 15.55 6.26 1.82
C THR A 145 15.28 6.91 0.46
N LEU A 146 14.39 7.90 0.38
CA LEU A 146 13.97 8.52 -0.88
C LEU A 146 14.86 9.69 -1.32
N LYS A 147 15.63 10.27 -0.40
CA LYS A 147 16.55 11.39 -0.66
C LYS A 147 15.83 12.51 -1.42
N GLU A 148 16.38 12.98 -2.54
CA GLU A 148 15.87 14.09 -3.34
C GLU A 148 14.43 13.92 -3.84
N ASN A 149 13.93 12.68 -3.87
CA ASN A 149 12.56 12.39 -4.25
C ASN A 149 11.58 12.40 -3.05
N HIS A 150 12.05 12.62 -1.83
CA HIS A 150 11.18 12.80 -0.67
C HIS A 150 10.59 14.22 -0.64
N PHE A 151 9.29 14.34 -0.30
CA PHE A 151 8.62 15.64 -0.20
C PHE A 151 9.18 16.56 0.91
N LEU A 152 9.93 16.02 1.88
CA LEU A 152 10.63 16.79 2.93
C LEU A 152 12.13 16.92 2.69
N PHE A 153 12.62 16.63 1.49
CA PHE A 153 14.05 16.73 1.21
C PHE A 153 14.54 18.17 1.15
N SER A 154 13.76 19.05 0.52
CA SER A 154 14.08 20.45 0.27
C SER A 154 12.81 21.28 0.35
N ASP A 155 12.94 22.60 0.44
CA ASP A 155 11.79 23.49 0.51
C ASP A 155 11.06 23.53 -0.84
N GLU A 156 11.78 23.38 -1.95
CA GLU A 156 11.24 23.25 -3.30
C GLU A 156 10.39 21.99 -3.46
N THR A 157 10.90 20.82 -3.01
CA THR A 157 10.13 19.57 -3.11
C THR A 157 8.90 19.59 -2.19
N PHE A 158 8.99 20.23 -1.03
CA PHE A 158 7.86 20.44 -0.14
C PHE A 158 6.80 21.35 -0.78
N ALA A 159 7.21 22.51 -1.31
CA ALA A 159 6.32 23.45 -1.97
C ALA A 159 5.57 22.81 -3.15
N ALA A 160 6.28 22.02 -3.97
CA ALA A 160 5.68 21.30 -5.11
C ALA A 160 4.63 20.26 -4.66
N ALA A 161 4.92 19.50 -3.60
CA ALA A 161 3.96 18.53 -3.04
C ALA A 161 2.74 19.25 -2.44
N ARG A 162 2.95 20.36 -1.74
CA ARG A 162 1.89 21.20 -1.18
C ARG A 162 1.01 21.79 -2.27
N GLU A 163 1.58 22.37 -3.32
CA GLU A 163 0.85 22.93 -4.45
C GLU A 163 -0.01 21.86 -5.15
N ALA A 164 0.57 20.68 -5.42
CA ALA A 164 -0.15 19.55 -5.99
C ALA A 164 -1.31 19.10 -5.11
N SER A 165 -1.13 19.12 -3.78
CA SER A 165 -2.20 18.83 -2.84
C SER A 165 -3.37 19.81 -2.93
N PHE A 166 -3.19 21.05 -3.37
CA PHE A 166 -4.31 21.98 -3.59
C PHE A 166 -4.99 21.80 -4.94
N LYS A 167 -4.23 21.40 -5.96
CA LYS A 167 -4.76 21.11 -7.31
C LYS A 167 -5.63 19.86 -7.31
N LEU A 168 -5.20 18.81 -6.61
CA LEU A 168 -5.87 17.51 -6.57
C LEU A 168 -7.07 17.48 -5.63
N GLN A 169 -8.10 16.73 -6.03
CA GLN A 169 -9.18 16.34 -5.14
C GLN A 169 -8.84 15.02 -4.46
N PHE A 170 -9.43 14.77 -3.29
CA PHE A 170 -9.19 13.55 -2.49
C PHE A 170 -10.49 12.93 -2.01
N ALA A 171 -10.60 11.61 -2.15
CA ALA A 171 -11.66 10.77 -1.60
C ALA A 171 -11.05 9.66 -0.74
N PHE A 172 -11.77 9.29 0.31
CA PHE A 172 -11.33 8.29 1.29
C PHE A 172 -12.39 7.20 1.40
N SER A 173 -12.13 6.05 0.79
CA SER A 173 -13.06 4.90 0.80
C SER A 173 -12.50 3.81 1.69
N TYR A 174 -13.37 3.12 2.42
CA TYR A 174 -12.96 2.03 3.31
C TYR A 174 -13.39 0.67 2.77
N ALA A 175 -13.56 0.58 1.45
CA ALA A 175 -14.06 -0.63 0.82
C ALA A 175 -13.10 -1.80 1.08
N ASN A 176 -13.66 -2.90 1.59
CA ASN A 176 -12.94 -4.14 1.73
C ASN A 176 -12.77 -4.80 0.36
N LEU A 177 -11.62 -4.55 -0.28
CA LEU A 177 -11.34 -5.12 -1.60
C LEU A 177 -11.13 -6.64 -1.58
N PHE A 178 -11.12 -7.29 -0.42
CA PHE A 178 -11.18 -8.76 -0.34
C PHE A 178 -12.62 -9.30 -0.39
N HIS A 179 -13.61 -8.46 -0.06
CA HIS A 179 -15.03 -8.80 -0.14
C HIS A 179 -15.59 -8.51 -1.55
N ALA A 180 -16.30 -9.48 -2.13
CA ALA A 180 -16.73 -9.40 -3.53
C ALA A 180 -17.71 -8.25 -3.79
N ASP A 181 -18.70 -8.07 -2.90
CA ASP A 181 -19.70 -7.01 -3.05
C ASP A 181 -19.09 -5.62 -2.89
N ASN A 182 -18.16 -5.44 -1.95
CA ASN A 182 -17.49 -4.15 -1.75
C ASN A 182 -16.57 -3.81 -2.92
N ARG A 183 -15.85 -4.80 -3.48
CA ARG A 183 -15.12 -4.60 -4.74
C ARG A 183 -16.07 -4.14 -5.84
N LYS A 184 -17.18 -4.86 -6.03
CA LYS A 184 -18.16 -4.56 -7.07
C LYS A 184 -18.73 -3.15 -6.89
N GLU A 185 -19.14 -2.77 -5.70
CA GLU A 185 -19.66 -1.43 -5.39
C GLU A 185 -18.60 -0.34 -5.60
N PHE A 186 -17.37 -0.57 -5.13
CA PHE A 186 -16.24 0.33 -5.32
C PHE A 186 -15.99 0.61 -6.80
N PHE A 187 -15.82 -0.42 -7.63
CA PHE A 187 -15.54 -0.23 -9.05
C PHE A 187 -16.77 0.25 -9.85
N GLN A 188 -17.99 -0.09 -9.44
CA GLN A 188 -19.23 0.49 -10.02
C GLN A 188 -19.31 2.00 -9.84
N CYS A 189 -18.69 2.57 -8.81
CA CYS A 189 -18.66 4.02 -8.64
C CYS A 189 -17.94 4.73 -9.80
N PHE A 190 -16.92 4.10 -10.39
CA PHE A 190 -16.11 4.60 -11.50
C PHE A 190 -16.89 4.54 -12.83
N THR A 191 -17.52 3.40 -13.11
CA THR A 191 -18.23 3.15 -14.38
C THR A 191 -19.39 4.11 -14.58
N ARG A 192 -20.23 4.28 -13.55
CA ARG A 192 -21.42 5.16 -13.58
C ARG A 192 -21.08 6.65 -13.78
N ARG A 193 -19.80 7.04 -13.68
CA ARG A 193 -19.38 8.45 -13.62
C ARG A 193 -18.35 8.84 -14.67
N LYS A 194 -18.12 7.98 -15.69
CA LYS A 194 -17.10 8.19 -16.75
C LYS A 194 -15.74 8.57 -16.15
N CYS A 195 -15.27 7.72 -15.24
CA CYS A 195 -13.93 7.83 -14.67
C CYS A 195 -12.94 6.98 -15.47
N ALA A 196 -11.72 7.47 -15.62
CA ALA A 196 -10.57 6.69 -16.10
C ALA A 196 -9.59 6.54 -14.96
N ILE A 197 -9.25 5.31 -14.60
CA ILE A 197 -8.16 5.08 -13.65
C ILE A 197 -6.87 5.19 -14.44
N THR A 198 -6.03 6.14 -14.06
CA THR A 198 -4.78 6.47 -14.76
C THR A 198 -3.56 5.97 -13.99
N PHE A 199 -3.72 5.82 -12.68
CA PHE A 199 -2.72 5.28 -11.78
C PHE A 199 -3.40 4.40 -10.74
N VAL A 200 -2.81 3.25 -10.42
CA VAL A 200 -3.22 2.44 -9.28
C VAL A 200 -2.00 1.91 -8.53
N ASN A 201 -1.94 2.13 -7.22
CA ASN A 201 -1.00 1.44 -6.34
C ASN A 201 -1.76 0.36 -5.56
N LEU A 202 -1.49 -0.90 -5.90
CA LEU A 202 -2.07 -2.10 -5.29
C LEU A 202 -1.20 -2.72 -4.20
N THR A 203 -0.07 -2.09 -3.86
CA THR A 203 0.89 -2.53 -2.83
C THR A 203 1.18 -4.03 -2.95
N ASN A 204 1.19 -4.77 -1.85
CA ASN A 204 1.25 -6.23 -1.81
C ASN A 204 -0.14 -6.86 -1.59
N LEU A 205 -1.23 -6.24 -2.06
CA LEU A 205 -2.61 -6.71 -1.82
C LEU A 205 -2.81 -8.18 -2.22
N TYR A 206 -2.08 -8.67 -3.23
CA TYR A 206 -2.12 -10.06 -3.66
C TYR A 206 -1.64 -11.06 -2.57
N GLU A 207 -0.72 -10.66 -1.68
CA GLU A 207 -0.22 -11.51 -0.58
C GLU A 207 -1.30 -11.79 0.47
N TRP A 208 -2.21 -10.84 0.66
CA TRP A 208 -3.29 -10.97 1.64
C TRP A 208 -4.35 -11.96 1.18
N ASP A 209 -4.52 -12.13 -0.13
CA ASP A 209 -5.33 -13.22 -0.69
C ASP A 209 -4.55 -14.54 -0.77
N ALA A 210 -3.20 -14.51 -0.82
CA ALA A 210 -2.35 -15.70 -0.91
C ALA A 210 -2.50 -16.66 0.29
N LYS A 211 -2.75 -16.18 1.50
CA LYS A 211 -3.03 -17.06 2.66
C LYS A 211 -4.37 -17.79 2.55
N LYS A 212 -5.39 -17.10 2.04
CA LYS A 212 -6.71 -17.70 1.80
C LYS A 212 -6.64 -18.69 0.65
N SER A 213 -5.97 -18.28 -0.42
CA SER A 213 -5.57 -19.10 -1.56
C SER A 213 -4.83 -20.37 -1.14
N LEU A 214 -3.89 -20.27 -0.20
CA LEU A 214 -3.19 -21.41 0.40
C LEU A 214 -4.16 -22.36 1.11
N ALA A 215 -5.07 -21.84 1.94
CA ALA A 215 -6.07 -22.66 2.61
C ALA A 215 -7.02 -23.37 1.63
N LEU A 216 -7.19 -22.84 0.41
CA LEU A 216 -7.93 -23.51 -0.68
C LEU A 216 -7.07 -24.59 -1.35
N ILE A 217 -5.80 -24.30 -1.67
CA ILE A 217 -4.84 -25.29 -2.20
C ILE A 217 -4.67 -26.49 -1.25
N GLU A 218 -4.58 -26.25 0.06
CA GLU A 218 -4.51 -27.30 1.08
C GLU A 218 -5.74 -28.22 1.07
N LYS A 219 -6.90 -27.68 0.69
CA LYS A 219 -8.13 -28.45 0.46
C LYS A 219 -8.18 -29.12 -0.91
N LYS A 220 -7.08 -29.06 -1.69
CA LYS A 220 -6.98 -29.47 -3.10
C LYS A 220 -7.94 -28.71 -4.01
N GLU A 221 -8.41 -27.55 -3.59
CA GLU A 221 -9.13 -26.62 -4.46
C GLU A 221 -8.06 -25.86 -5.25
N GLU A 222 -8.19 -25.87 -6.59
CA GLU A 222 -7.24 -25.22 -7.46
C GLU A 222 -7.13 -23.72 -7.12
N TRP A 223 -5.90 -23.21 -7.06
CA TRP A 223 -5.70 -21.78 -6.91
C TRP A 223 -6.23 -21.08 -8.15
N GLN A 224 -7.42 -20.51 -8.01
CA GLN A 224 -7.98 -19.60 -8.98
C GLN A 224 -7.81 -18.21 -8.34
N PRO A 225 -7.02 -17.28 -8.91
CA PRO A 225 -7.14 -15.88 -8.52
C PRO A 225 -8.60 -15.56 -8.76
N LYS A 226 -9.40 -15.34 -7.71
CA LYS A 226 -10.86 -15.32 -7.83
C LYS A 226 -11.22 -14.53 -9.08
N GLY A 227 -11.75 -15.22 -10.10
CA GLY A 227 -11.84 -14.80 -11.50
C GLY A 227 -12.74 -13.59 -11.76
N GLU A 228 -13.03 -12.79 -10.75
CA GLU A 228 -13.99 -11.69 -10.76
C GLU A 228 -13.36 -10.31 -10.91
N LEU A 229 -12.03 -10.20 -11.05
CA LEU A 229 -11.42 -8.95 -11.51
C LEU A 229 -11.51 -8.79 -13.04
N ASN A 230 -11.88 -9.84 -13.79
CA ASN A 230 -12.08 -9.77 -15.24
C ASN A 230 -13.20 -8.80 -15.65
N PHE A 231 -14.22 -8.65 -14.81
CA PHE A 231 -15.23 -7.59 -14.99
C PHE A 231 -14.58 -6.21 -14.86
N ILE A 232 -13.65 -6.02 -13.92
CA ILE A 232 -12.97 -4.74 -13.67
C ILE A 232 -12.01 -4.39 -14.81
N THR A 233 -11.29 -5.38 -15.35
CA THR A 233 -10.38 -5.15 -16.49
C THR A 233 -11.12 -4.66 -17.72
N HIS A 234 -12.31 -5.21 -18.02
CA HIS A 234 -13.12 -4.79 -19.17
C HIS A 234 -13.46 -3.29 -19.17
N TYR A 235 -13.72 -2.70 -18.00
CA TYR A 235 -14.04 -1.25 -17.90
C TYR A 235 -12.81 -0.36 -17.78
N MET A 236 -11.65 -0.93 -17.46
CA MET A 236 -10.38 -0.22 -17.33
C MET A 236 -9.53 -0.28 -18.62
N GLN A 237 -9.85 -1.17 -19.55
CA GLN A 237 -9.12 -1.40 -20.81
C GLN A 237 -9.09 -0.22 -21.79
N LYS A 238 -10.02 0.73 -21.68
CA LYS A 238 -10.08 1.87 -22.61
C LYS A 238 -8.83 2.75 -22.53
N TYR A 239 -8.18 2.80 -21.37
CA TYR A 239 -6.99 3.59 -21.13
C TYR A 239 -5.89 2.68 -20.57
N THR A 240 -4.64 3.15 -20.60
CA THR A 240 -3.49 2.37 -20.15
C THR A 240 -3.04 2.86 -18.78
N PRO A 241 -3.59 2.32 -17.67
CA PRO A 241 -3.19 2.76 -16.34
C PRO A 241 -1.74 2.37 -16.06
N ILE A 242 -1.06 3.20 -15.27
CA ILE A 242 0.17 2.78 -14.59
C ILE A 242 -0.26 1.97 -13.37
N ILE A 243 0.05 0.68 -13.38
CA ILE A 243 -0.27 -0.26 -12.29
C ILE A 243 1.01 -0.51 -11.50
N MET A 244 1.08 0.09 -10.32
CA MET A 244 2.12 -0.12 -9.33
C MET A 244 1.65 -1.20 -8.34
N PHE A 245 2.57 -2.09 -8.01
CA PHE A 245 2.40 -3.12 -6.99
C PHE A 245 3.77 -3.47 -6.44
N SER A 246 3.82 -4.23 -5.35
CA SER A 246 5.09 -4.49 -4.67
C SER A 246 5.20 -5.95 -4.27
N THR A 247 6.32 -6.56 -4.63
CA THR A 247 6.60 -7.98 -4.37
C THR A 247 7.74 -8.13 -3.38
N ARG A 248 7.74 -9.20 -2.57
CA ARG A 248 8.93 -9.54 -1.76
C ARG A 248 10.06 -10.09 -2.63
N GLU A 249 11.29 -9.84 -2.22
CA GLU A 249 12.47 -10.49 -2.81
C GLU A 249 12.68 -11.91 -2.27
N ASN A 250 12.10 -12.23 -1.10
CA ASN A 250 12.14 -13.56 -0.48
C ASN A 250 10.98 -13.78 0.50
N ALA A 251 10.85 -15.00 1.04
CA ALA A 251 9.75 -15.37 1.94
C ALA A 251 9.85 -14.80 3.37
N ILE A 252 10.90 -14.05 3.70
CA ILE A 252 11.08 -13.48 5.03
C ILE A 252 10.13 -12.29 5.20
N GLU A 253 9.30 -12.32 6.24
CA GLU A 253 8.26 -11.30 6.48
C GLU A 253 8.84 -9.89 6.71
N SER A 254 10.08 -9.80 7.20
CA SER A 254 10.84 -8.55 7.37
C SER A 254 11.52 -8.05 6.08
N CYS A 255 11.48 -8.82 4.98
CA CYS A 255 12.03 -8.40 3.71
C CYS A 255 11.26 -7.19 3.16
N PRO A 256 11.94 -6.09 2.79
CA PRO A 256 11.30 -4.95 2.17
C PRO A 256 10.59 -5.33 0.87
N LEU A 257 9.43 -4.75 0.64
CA LEU A 257 8.72 -4.89 -0.62
C LEU A 257 9.45 -4.12 -1.72
N VAL A 258 9.51 -4.68 -2.93
CA VAL A 258 10.11 -4.04 -4.10
C VAL A 258 9.03 -3.68 -5.09
N ILE A 259 9.02 -2.42 -5.49
CA ILE A 259 8.04 -1.90 -6.43
C ILE A 259 8.27 -2.50 -7.81
N LYS A 260 7.17 -2.90 -8.40
CA LYS A 260 6.99 -3.28 -9.80
C LYS A 260 5.95 -2.36 -10.41
N ALA A 261 6.07 -2.15 -11.71
CA ALA A 261 5.09 -1.39 -12.47
C ALA A 261 4.79 -2.14 -13.77
N CYS A 262 3.53 -2.10 -14.19
CA CYS A 262 3.11 -2.57 -15.49
C CYS A 262 1.96 -1.70 -16.01
N PHE A 263 1.54 -1.97 -17.25
CA PHE A 263 0.55 -1.15 -17.96
C PHE A 263 -0.73 -1.90 -18.32
N SER A 264 -0.82 -3.16 -17.90
CA SER A 264 -2.00 -4.00 -18.15
C SER A 264 -2.29 -4.86 -16.93
N PHE A 265 -3.58 -5.05 -16.64
CA PHE A 265 -3.99 -5.93 -15.55
C PHE A 265 -3.62 -7.39 -15.82
N GLN A 266 -3.57 -7.79 -17.10
CA GLN A 266 -3.10 -9.11 -17.47
C GLN A 266 -1.66 -9.34 -16.99
N HIS A 267 -0.75 -8.38 -17.23
CA HIS A 267 0.62 -8.47 -16.73
C HIS A 267 0.65 -8.44 -15.20
N TYR A 268 -0.11 -7.54 -14.56
CA TYR A 268 -0.25 -7.50 -13.09
C TYR A 268 -0.67 -8.86 -12.51
N PHE A 269 -1.69 -9.51 -13.07
CA PHE A 269 -2.16 -10.81 -12.60
C PHE A 269 -1.11 -11.90 -12.83
N SER A 270 -0.45 -11.91 -13.98
CA SER A 270 0.65 -12.85 -14.26
C SER A 270 1.78 -12.70 -13.24
N PHE A 271 2.20 -11.46 -12.94
CA PHE A 271 3.23 -11.21 -11.94
C PHE A 271 2.81 -11.67 -10.54
N ASN A 272 1.59 -11.38 -10.13
CA ASN A 272 1.11 -11.78 -8.82
C ASN A 272 0.96 -13.29 -8.68
N GLN A 273 0.51 -13.98 -9.73
CA GLN A 273 0.43 -15.44 -9.74
C GLN A 273 1.83 -16.04 -9.52
N GLN A 274 2.82 -15.56 -10.25
CA GLN A 274 4.20 -16.01 -10.11
C GLN A 274 4.76 -15.69 -8.71
N ALA A 275 4.57 -14.47 -8.22
CA ALA A 275 5.04 -14.06 -6.90
C ALA A 275 4.36 -14.83 -5.76
N ALA A 276 3.06 -15.09 -5.87
CA ALA A 276 2.31 -15.92 -4.91
C ALA A 276 2.82 -17.36 -4.93
N GLN A 277 3.05 -17.95 -6.11
CA GLN A 277 3.59 -19.30 -6.23
C GLN A 277 5.00 -19.39 -5.63
N GLN A 278 5.89 -18.46 -5.95
CA GLN A 278 7.23 -18.41 -5.37
C GLN A 278 7.20 -18.29 -3.84
N PHE A 279 6.31 -17.47 -3.30
CA PHE A 279 6.13 -17.36 -1.86
C PHE A 279 5.69 -18.69 -1.23
N ILE A 280 4.74 -19.39 -1.87
CA ILE A 280 4.27 -20.71 -1.43
C ILE A 280 5.42 -21.72 -1.46
N ASP A 281 6.17 -21.80 -2.57
CA ASP A 281 7.27 -22.74 -2.75
C ASP A 281 8.39 -22.54 -1.72
N LEU A 282 8.74 -21.28 -1.43
CA LEU A 282 9.76 -20.94 -0.44
C LEU A 282 9.33 -21.20 1.00
N LYS A 283 8.06 -20.95 1.32
CA LYS A 283 7.55 -21.07 2.70
C LYS A 283 7.12 -22.49 3.05
N PHE A 284 6.71 -23.28 2.04
CA PHE A 284 6.16 -24.62 2.21
C PHE A 284 6.75 -25.60 1.18
N PRO A 285 8.05 -25.95 1.29
CA PRO A 285 8.73 -26.79 0.31
C PRO A 285 8.16 -28.22 0.19
N ALA A 286 7.36 -28.68 1.16
CA ALA A 286 6.68 -29.98 1.08
C ALA A 286 5.48 -29.98 0.11
N ASN A 287 4.85 -28.83 -0.14
CA ASN A 287 3.68 -28.72 -1.03
C ASN A 287 4.08 -28.59 -2.50
N SER A 288 5.28 -28.08 -2.80
CA SER A 288 5.77 -27.93 -4.19
C SER A 288 6.02 -29.28 -4.87
N LEU A 289 6.44 -30.31 -4.11
CA LEU A 289 6.64 -31.69 -4.58
C LEU A 289 5.33 -32.39 -5.01
N ALA A 290 4.19 -32.03 -4.40
CA ALA A 290 2.89 -32.61 -4.69
C ALA A 290 2.21 -32.00 -5.94
N VAL A 291 2.57 -30.76 -6.31
CA VAL A 291 2.05 -30.06 -7.50
C VAL A 291 2.87 -30.39 -8.75
N GLN A 292 4.20 -30.50 -8.62
CA GLN A 292 5.07 -30.83 -9.76
C GLN A 292 4.86 -32.24 -10.31
N THR A 293 4.32 -33.16 -9.52
CA THR A 293 3.96 -34.52 -9.99
C THR A 293 2.71 -34.56 -10.87
N LYS A 294 2.01 -33.43 -11.08
CA LYS A 294 0.78 -33.36 -11.90
C LYS A 294 0.82 -32.41 -13.10
N VAL A 295 1.83 -31.55 -13.24
CA VAL A 295 1.89 -30.59 -14.35
C VAL A 295 2.88 -31.07 -15.41
N SER A 296 2.37 -31.63 -16.50
CA SER A 296 3.14 -31.86 -17.74
C SER A 296 3.71 -30.54 -18.26
N SER A 297 4.99 -30.55 -18.62
CA SER A 297 5.83 -29.40 -18.94
C SER A 297 5.19 -28.41 -19.94
N PRO A 298 5.18 -27.09 -19.66
CA PRO A 298 4.79 -26.10 -20.65
C PRO A 298 5.95 -25.82 -21.63
N LYS A 299 5.59 -25.61 -22.91
CA LYS A 299 6.51 -25.15 -23.96
C LYS A 299 7.02 -23.76 -23.60
N LYS A 300 8.34 -23.55 -23.77
CA LYS A 300 9.01 -22.25 -23.60
C LYS A 300 8.41 -21.23 -24.57
N GLU A 301 7.82 -20.17 -24.06
CA GLU A 301 7.61 -18.92 -24.79
C GLU A 301 8.68 -17.90 -24.36
N GLU A 302 9.22 -17.18 -25.35
CA GLU A 302 10.25 -16.16 -25.18
C GLU A 302 9.71 -14.97 -24.38
N VAL A 303 10.33 -14.72 -23.22
CA VAL A 303 10.12 -13.50 -22.44
C VAL A 303 11.10 -12.44 -22.94
N LEU A 304 10.58 -11.33 -23.47
CA LEU A 304 11.34 -10.13 -23.76
C LEU A 304 11.88 -9.53 -22.46
N THR A 305 13.19 -9.68 -22.23
CA THR A 305 13.95 -8.98 -21.19
C THR A 305 14.70 -7.79 -21.79
N ASP A 306 13.98 -6.76 -22.22
CA ASP A 306 14.59 -5.47 -22.56
C ASP A 306 14.22 -4.45 -21.49
N PHE A 307 15.03 -4.42 -20.44
CA PHE A 307 15.34 -3.27 -19.58
C PHE A 307 16.35 -3.74 -18.52
N GLN A 308 17.55 -4.10 -18.96
CA GLN A 308 18.75 -4.12 -18.13
C GLN A 308 19.74 -3.14 -18.76
N GLU A 309 19.69 -1.88 -18.33
CA GLU A 309 20.78 -0.95 -18.61
C GLU A 309 22.03 -1.38 -17.82
N GLU A 310 23.13 -1.45 -18.57
CA GLU A 310 24.48 -1.76 -18.12
C GLU A 310 24.94 -0.82 -16.99
N PHE A 311 25.09 -1.34 -15.78
CA PHE A 311 25.99 -0.73 -14.80
C PHE A 311 27.42 -1.19 -15.08
N LYS A 312 28.16 -0.38 -15.84
CA LYS A 312 29.63 -0.46 -15.88
C LYS A 312 30.18 -0.18 -14.49
N LYS A 313 30.90 -1.15 -13.92
CA LYS A 313 31.72 -0.96 -12.71
C LYS A 313 32.77 0.13 -12.99
N PRO A 314 32.88 1.19 -12.19
CA PRO A 314 34.10 1.98 -12.17
C PRO A 314 35.17 1.23 -11.37
N GLU A 315 36.36 1.17 -11.95
CA GLU A 315 37.58 0.70 -11.29
C GLU A 315 37.86 1.54 -10.04
N SER A 316 38.21 0.85 -8.97
CA SER A 316 38.56 1.44 -7.67
C SER A 316 39.98 2.00 -7.67
N PRO A 317 40.22 3.20 -7.10
CA PRO A 317 41.47 3.48 -6.42
C PRO A 317 41.30 3.27 -4.92
N SER A 318 42.32 2.62 -4.36
CA SER A 318 42.52 2.36 -2.95
C SER A 318 42.37 3.62 -2.08
N THR A 319 41.72 3.52 -0.93
CA THR A 319 42.26 4.03 0.35
C THR A 319 41.47 3.55 1.57
N LYS A 320 42.21 2.85 2.43
CA LYS A 320 42.15 2.76 3.90
C LYS A 320 40.90 3.28 4.63
N GLY A 321 40.26 2.37 5.35
CA GLY A 321 39.99 2.53 6.79
C GLY A 321 38.67 3.16 7.20
N ARG A 322 37.66 2.32 7.48
CA ARG A 322 36.78 2.42 8.67
C ARG A 322 35.91 1.17 8.74
N ALA A 323 36.10 0.40 9.81
CA ALA A 323 35.30 -0.78 10.12
C ALA A 323 33.86 -0.36 10.46
N PHE A 324 32.88 -0.87 9.71
CA PHE A 324 31.48 -0.87 10.12
C PHE A 324 31.24 -2.13 10.97
N LEU A 325 30.75 -1.92 12.19
CA LEU A 325 30.34 -2.97 13.13
C LEU A 325 29.13 -3.74 12.58
N PRO A 326 29.08 -5.08 12.73
CA PRO A 326 27.87 -5.85 12.45
C PRO A 326 26.83 -5.69 13.56
N TYR A 327 25.57 -5.52 13.14
CA TYR A 327 24.39 -5.45 14.01
C TYR A 327 24.09 -6.86 14.58
N GLN A 328 24.56 -7.15 15.79
CA GLN A 328 24.18 -8.35 16.55
C GLN A 328 23.02 -8.03 17.48
N ALA A 329 21.85 -8.62 17.22
CA ALA A 329 20.76 -8.64 18.17
C ALA A 329 20.97 -9.82 19.15
N HIS A 330 21.53 -9.53 20.32
CA HIS A 330 21.54 -10.45 21.45
C HIS A 330 20.18 -10.40 22.17
N PHE A 331 19.44 -11.51 22.16
CA PHE A 331 18.38 -11.77 23.13
C PHE A 331 18.89 -12.80 24.14
N ASN A 332 19.11 -12.34 25.37
CA ASN A 332 19.24 -13.20 26.53
C ASN A 332 18.60 -12.46 27.71
N LEU A 333 17.59 -13.06 28.32
CA LEU A 333 17.25 -12.89 29.74
C LEU A 333 16.26 -13.98 30.14
N GLN A 334 16.82 -15.10 30.59
CA GLN A 334 16.23 -15.85 31.70
C GLN A 334 16.46 -15.03 32.97
N GLN A 335 15.41 -14.77 33.76
CA GLN A 335 15.50 -14.87 35.21
C GLN A 335 14.15 -15.34 35.78
N LYS A 336 14.25 -16.35 36.64
CA LYS A 336 13.18 -16.96 37.43
C LYS A 336 12.99 -16.22 38.75
N GLY A 337 11.73 -16.04 39.14
CA GLY A 337 11.22 -16.16 40.52
C GLY A 337 10.98 -14.86 41.31
N PRO A 338 10.26 -14.91 42.46
CA PRO A 338 9.47 -16.02 43.01
C PRO A 338 7.97 -15.72 43.18
N VAL A 339 7.27 -16.78 43.56
CA VAL A 339 5.85 -16.93 43.91
C VAL A 339 5.48 -16.09 45.14
N ALA A 340 4.29 -15.47 45.13
CA ALA A 340 3.53 -15.12 46.33
C ALA A 340 2.05 -15.43 46.11
N GLN A 341 1.47 -16.16 47.05
CA GLN A 341 0.09 -16.67 47.08
C GLN A 341 -0.91 -15.63 47.58
N ASN A 342 -2.14 -15.77 47.05
CA ASN A 342 -3.45 -15.57 47.67
C ASN A 342 -3.78 -14.25 48.38
N GLN A 343 -4.84 -13.58 47.90
CA GLN A 343 -6.10 -13.55 48.64
C GLN A 343 -7.28 -13.17 47.75
N ALA A 344 -8.40 -13.87 47.98
CA ALA A 344 -9.66 -13.72 47.31
C ALA A 344 -10.47 -12.55 47.89
N THR A 345 -11.15 -11.78 47.04
CA THR A 345 -12.41 -11.12 47.41
C THR A 345 -13.38 -11.16 46.22
N ARG A 346 -14.52 -11.80 46.49
CA ARG A 346 -15.71 -11.83 45.64
C ARG A 346 -16.32 -10.43 45.59
N GLY A 347 -16.51 -9.89 44.39
CA GLY A 347 -17.33 -8.71 44.13
C GLY A 347 -18.33 -9.01 43.02
N LYS A 348 -19.59 -9.25 43.38
CA LYS A 348 -20.71 -9.30 42.44
C LYS A 348 -20.89 -7.91 41.83
N ALA A 349 -20.81 -7.79 40.50
CA ALA A 349 -21.25 -6.59 39.79
C ALA A 349 -22.45 -6.94 38.90
N THR A 350 -23.57 -6.37 39.30
CA THR A 350 -24.92 -6.53 38.76
C THR A 350 -25.03 -5.89 37.37
N LEU A 351 -25.56 -6.66 36.42
CA LEU A 351 -26.11 -6.18 35.15
C LEU A 351 -27.18 -5.12 35.42
N ARG A 352 -27.03 -3.90 34.90
CA ARG A 352 -28.17 -3.00 34.66
C ARG A 352 -28.20 -2.60 33.20
N MET A 353 -29.16 -3.19 32.49
CA MET A 353 -29.77 -2.61 31.30
C MET A 353 -30.36 -1.25 31.66
N ILE A 354 -30.08 -0.22 30.86
CA ILE A 354 -30.95 0.93 30.72
C ILE A 354 -31.26 1.09 29.24
N THR A 355 -32.53 0.84 28.93
CA THR A 355 -33.22 1.19 27.68
C THR A 355 -33.74 2.63 27.74
N ARG A 356 -33.52 3.36 26.63
CA ARG A 356 -34.34 4.44 26.03
C ARG A 356 -34.65 5.71 26.83
N VAL A 357 -34.27 6.88 26.26
CA VAL A 357 -35.15 7.70 25.40
C VAL A 357 -34.36 8.12 24.17
#